data_AF-A0A3M8C1J7-F1
#
_entry.id   AF-A0A3M8C1J7-F1
#
_cell.length_a   1.000
_cell.length_b   1.000
_cell.length_c   1.000
_cell.angle_alpha   90.00
_cell.angle_beta   90.00
_cell.angle_gamma   90.00
#
_symmetry.space_group_name_H-M   'P 1'
#
loop_
_entity.id
_entity.type
_entity.pdbx_description
1 polymer ?
#
loop_
_entity_poly.entity_id
_entity_poly.type
_entity_poly.pdbx_seq_one_letter_code
_entity_poly.pdbx_strand_id
1 'polypeptide(L)'
;MPLATLYIFLVLGSLFVCIASFSICNYVVRSQKPKLFISSRWWRKWEQTVQSQEDDRWEQLLSRAGRPFGWGKPEWVFVQWISGSIVCLITILWVWIGRVDSFPLLSMCLASAGSFLLPYFGLRLWAGRREEILSTDIARFINRYVTLLENQVPVYSAMMKAGRPTRKLKEYLPTLSEWNKDPDEALETFKRKLGVDDGVILVSGMRTIEQLSEAQLSVTMQRLEWAVDHRRMFRHRKKIKSLGIGYSIIVYPAFYMGLLVAMFPWYKLLTEILDKYLT
;
A
#
# COMPACT_ATOMS: atom_id res chain seq x y z
N MET A 1 29.52 17.24 -34.87
CA MET A 1 28.44 17.63 -33.93
C MET A 1 27.65 16.40 -33.49
N PRO A 2 27.96 15.71 -32.37
CA PRO A 2 27.18 14.51 -32.07
C PRO A 2 26.69 14.30 -30.63
N LEU A 3 27.40 14.72 -29.57
CA LEU A 3 27.02 14.35 -28.20
C LEU A 3 25.99 15.30 -27.59
N ALA A 4 26.18 16.62 -27.71
CA ALA A 4 25.27 17.60 -27.11
C ALA A 4 23.86 17.54 -27.72
N THR A 5 23.75 17.37 -29.04
CA THR A 5 22.47 17.20 -29.73
C THR A 5 21.76 15.91 -29.30
N LEU A 6 22.51 14.80 -29.14
CA LEU A 6 21.95 13.52 -28.66
C LEU A 6 21.44 13.60 -27.21
N TYR A 7 22.16 14.28 -26.31
CA TYR A 7 21.69 14.51 -24.95
C TYR A 7 20.45 15.42 -24.90
N ILE A 8 20.38 16.46 -25.74
CA ILE A 8 19.21 17.33 -25.83
C ILE A 8 17.98 16.53 -26.31
N PHE A 9 18.13 15.66 -27.31
CA PHE A 9 17.03 14.79 -27.76
C PHE A 9 16.60 13.77 -26.71
N LEU A 10 17.54 13.21 -25.93
CA LEU A 10 17.23 12.31 -24.80
C LEU A 10 16.50 13.03 -23.67
N VAL A 11 16.90 14.26 -23.34
CA VAL A 11 16.23 15.08 -22.33
C VAL A 11 14.84 15.49 -22.81
N LEU A 12 14.68 15.92 -24.06
CA LEU A 12 13.36 16.23 -24.63
C LEU A 12 12.45 14.99 -24.68
N GLY A 13 13.00 13.85 -25.08
CA GLY A 13 12.27 12.58 -25.14
C GLY A 13 11.81 12.11 -23.75
N SER A 14 12.70 12.19 -22.74
CA SER A 14 12.34 11.84 -21.36
C SER A 14 11.32 12.81 -20.75
N LEU A 15 11.40 14.11 -21.05
CA LEU A 15 10.38 15.10 -20.69
C LEU A 15 9.02 14.77 -21.34
N PHE A 16 9.00 14.43 -22.62
CA PHE A 16 7.78 14.07 -23.32
C PHE A 16 7.14 12.80 -22.74
N VAL A 17 7.94 11.77 -22.45
CA VAL A 17 7.48 10.53 -21.79
C VAL A 17 6.97 10.80 -20.37
N CYS A 18 7.61 11.69 -19.61
CA CYS A 18 7.14 12.12 -18.30
C CYS A 18 5.81 12.88 -18.39
N ILE A 19 5.64 13.80 -19.35
CA ILE A 19 4.40 14.57 -19.51
C ILE A 19 3.27 13.66 -20.02
N ALA A 20 3.55 12.76 -20.95
CA ALA A 20 2.60 11.78 -21.45
C ALA A 20 2.18 10.79 -20.36
N SER A 21 3.12 10.23 -19.61
CA SER A 21 2.81 9.32 -18.49
C SER A 21 2.05 10.05 -17.37
N PHE A 22 2.41 11.29 -17.05
CA PHE A 22 1.68 12.12 -16.08
C PHE A 22 0.25 12.41 -16.55
N SER A 23 0.07 12.74 -17.84
CA SER A 23 -1.25 13.02 -18.42
C SER A 23 -2.13 11.77 -18.48
N ILE A 24 -1.56 10.62 -18.84
CA ILE A 24 -2.25 9.32 -18.82
C ILE A 24 -2.61 8.93 -17.39
N CYS A 25 -1.70 9.07 -16.43
CA CYS A 25 -1.99 8.85 -15.02
C CYS A 25 -3.14 9.74 -14.55
N ASN A 26 -3.11 11.03 -14.88
CA ASN A 26 -4.15 11.97 -14.47
C ASN A 26 -5.51 11.69 -15.14
N TYR A 27 -5.50 11.25 -16.40
CA TYR A 27 -6.70 10.83 -17.13
C TYR A 27 -7.31 9.54 -16.56
N VAL A 28 -6.46 8.57 -16.23
CA VAL A 28 -6.85 7.29 -15.60
C VAL A 28 -7.36 7.52 -14.17
N VAL A 29 -6.75 8.44 -13.42
CA VAL A 29 -7.19 8.86 -12.08
C VAL A 29 -8.57 9.52 -12.11
N ARG A 30 -8.87 10.31 -13.16
CA ARG A 30 -10.17 11.00 -13.30
C ARG A 30 -11.27 10.13 -13.91
N SER A 31 -10.91 9.12 -14.70
CA SER A 31 -11.88 8.22 -15.32
C SER A 31 -12.28 7.12 -14.35
N GLN A 32 -13.42 7.29 -13.66
CA GLN A 32 -13.96 6.33 -12.67
C GLN A 32 -14.15 4.90 -13.19
N LYS A 33 -14.11 4.67 -14.51
CA LYS A 33 -13.98 3.36 -15.12
C LYS A 33 -13.13 3.51 -16.39
N PRO A 34 -11.86 3.08 -16.41
CA PRO A 34 -11.17 3.00 -17.67
C PRO A 34 -11.94 1.99 -18.52
N LYS A 35 -12.61 2.48 -19.59
CA LYS A 35 -13.03 1.61 -20.69
C LYS A 35 -11.73 1.13 -21.35
N LEU A 36 -11.08 0.15 -20.73
CA LEU A 36 -9.92 -0.50 -21.29
C LEU A 36 -10.36 -0.99 -22.68
N PHE A 37 -9.58 -0.65 -23.70
CA PHE A 37 -9.82 -0.89 -25.13
C PHE A 37 -9.83 -2.40 -25.51
N ILE A 38 -10.26 -3.26 -24.60
CA ILE A 38 -10.37 -4.70 -24.77
C ILE A 38 -11.83 -4.98 -25.12
N SER A 39 -12.05 -5.81 -26.14
CA SER A 39 -13.40 -6.25 -26.48
C SER A 39 -14.10 -6.81 -25.23
N SER A 40 -15.35 -6.42 -25.00
CA SER A 40 -16.12 -6.76 -23.80
C SER A 40 -16.18 -8.26 -23.52
N ARG A 41 -16.07 -9.10 -24.56
CA ARG A 41 -16.00 -10.56 -24.46
C ARG A 41 -14.70 -11.06 -23.80
N TRP A 42 -13.56 -10.48 -24.17
CA TRP A 42 -12.26 -10.84 -23.58
C TRP A 42 -12.15 -10.35 -22.14
N TRP A 43 -12.66 -9.16 -21.85
CA TRP A 43 -12.68 -8.65 -20.48
C TRP A 43 -13.51 -9.53 -19.54
N ARG A 44 -14.69 -9.98 -19.98
CA ARG A 44 -15.52 -10.92 -19.18
C ARG A 44 -14.81 -12.24 -18.91
N LYS A 45 -14.12 -12.81 -19.91
CA LYS A 45 -13.34 -14.03 -19.71
C LYS A 45 -12.18 -13.80 -18.72
N TRP A 46 -11.47 -12.69 -18.85
CA TRP A 46 -10.41 -12.31 -17.91
C TRP A 46 -10.92 -12.15 -16.49
N GLU A 47 -12.01 -11.41 -16.32
CA GLU A 47 -12.66 -11.19 -15.03
C GLU A 47 -13.06 -12.52 -14.38
N GLN A 48 -13.68 -13.42 -15.14
CA GLN A 48 -14.03 -14.77 -14.68
C GLN A 48 -12.80 -15.57 -14.22
N THR A 49 -11.73 -15.58 -15.01
CA THR A 49 -10.50 -16.32 -14.66
C THR A 49 -9.79 -15.75 -13.43
N VAL A 50 -9.77 -14.43 -13.27
CA VAL A 50 -9.11 -13.79 -12.12
C VAL A 50 -9.96 -13.88 -10.85
N GLN A 51 -11.29 -13.86 -10.98
CA GLN A 51 -12.23 -14.03 -9.86
C GLN A 51 -12.37 -15.49 -9.42
N SER A 52 -12.23 -16.47 -10.32
CA SER A 52 -12.30 -17.90 -9.96
C SER A 52 -11.16 -18.33 -9.03
N GLN A 53 -10.09 -17.56 -8.97
CA GLN A 53 -9.07 -17.69 -7.93
C GLN A 53 -9.55 -16.93 -6.69
N GLU A 54 -10.25 -17.61 -5.78
CA GLU A 54 -10.54 -17.09 -4.44
C GLU A 54 -9.21 -16.76 -3.74
N ASP A 55 -8.90 -15.48 -3.67
CA ASP A 55 -7.64 -15.00 -3.11
C ASP A 55 -7.98 -13.87 -2.14
N ASP A 56 -8.45 -14.26 -0.95
CA ASP A 56 -8.93 -13.38 0.12
C ASP A 56 -7.93 -12.26 0.44
N ARG A 57 -6.64 -12.52 0.24
CA ARG A 57 -5.56 -11.56 0.45
C ARG A 57 -5.70 -10.33 -0.44
N TRP A 58 -6.08 -10.50 -1.70
CA TRP A 58 -6.26 -9.38 -2.63
C TRP A 58 -7.45 -8.52 -2.24
N GLU A 59 -8.56 -9.14 -1.86
CA GLU A 59 -9.75 -8.44 -1.45
C GLU A 59 -9.54 -7.69 -0.12
N GLN A 60 -8.81 -8.28 0.83
CA GLN A 60 -8.35 -7.62 2.04
C GLN A 60 -7.41 -6.44 1.77
N LEU A 61 -6.50 -6.55 0.80
CA LEU A 61 -5.62 -5.44 0.42
C LEU A 61 -6.40 -4.30 -0.24
N LEU A 62 -7.36 -4.62 -1.11
CA LEU A 62 -8.20 -3.63 -1.79
C LEU A 62 -9.16 -2.94 -0.83
N SER A 63 -9.73 -3.66 0.14
CA SER A 63 -10.58 -3.07 1.18
C SER A 63 -9.78 -2.13 2.07
N ARG A 64 -8.56 -2.53 2.49
CA ARG A 64 -7.63 -1.66 3.24
C ARG A 64 -7.19 -0.43 2.43
N ALA A 65 -6.98 -0.59 1.12
CA ALA A 65 -6.66 0.53 0.23
C ALA A 65 -7.86 1.45 -0.03
N GLY A 66 -9.09 1.05 0.31
CA GLY A 66 -10.31 1.79 0.02
C GLY A 66 -10.68 1.77 -1.47
N ARG A 67 -10.30 0.71 -2.19
CA ARG A 67 -10.50 0.54 -3.65
C ARG A 67 -10.09 1.79 -4.45
N PRO A 68 -8.78 2.12 -4.51
CA PRO A 68 -8.31 3.25 -5.30
C PRO A 68 -8.84 3.17 -6.74
N PHE A 69 -9.37 4.29 -7.23
CA PHE A 69 -10.02 4.42 -8.56
C PHE A 69 -11.28 3.56 -8.78
N GLY A 70 -11.82 2.94 -7.73
CA GLY A 70 -12.94 2.00 -7.84
C GLY A 70 -12.57 0.67 -8.51
N TRP A 71 -11.28 0.37 -8.63
CA TRP A 71 -10.77 -0.83 -9.29
C TRP A 71 -10.86 -2.06 -8.39
N GLY A 72 -11.18 -3.19 -8.98
CA GLY A 72 -11.16 -4.50 -8.36
C GLY A 72 -9.85 -5.26 -8.62
N LYS A 73 -9.83 -6.52 -8.19
CA LYS A 73 -8.71 -7.45 -8.47
C LYS A 73 -8.35 -7.55 -9.95
N PRO A 74 -9.30 -7.72 -10.91
CA PRO A 74 -8.94 -7.95 -12.31
C PRO A 74 -8.25 -6.77 -12.96
N GLU A 75 -8.59 -5.54 -12.58
CA GLU A 75 -7.93 -4.32 -13.07
C GLU A 75 -6.50 -4.21 -12.55
N TRP A 76 -6.28 -4.46 -11.26
CA TRP A 76 -4.94 -4.38 -10.67
C TRP A 76 -4.00 -5.46 -11.21
N VAL A 77 -4.49 -6.69 -11.36
CA VAL A 77 -3.72 -7.79 -11.97
C VAL A 77 -3.44 -7.46 -13.45
N PHE A 78 -4.40 -6.89 -14.17
CA PHE A 78 -4.19 -6.47 -15.55
C PHE A 78 -3.09 -5.40 -15.67
N VAL A 79 -3.06 -4.42 -14.76
CA VAL A 79 -1.99 -3.41 -14.71
C VAL A 79 -0.62 -4.03 -14.40
N GLN A 80 -0.55 -5.05 -13.54
CA GLN A 80 0.70 -5.80 -13.29
C GLN A 80 1.21 -6.51 -14.55
N TRP A 81 0.31 -7.15 -15.30
CA TRP A 81 0.67 -7.80 -16.56
C TRP A 81 1.15 -6.80 -17.61
N ILE A 82 0.47 -5.66 -17.74
CA ILE A 82 0.91 -4.58 -18.63
C ILE A 82 2.28 -4.05 -18.21
N SER A 83 2.49 -3.74 -16.92
CA SER A 83 3.76 -3.15 -16.47
C SER A 83 4.93 -4.10 -16.72
N GLY A 84 4.77 -5.38 -16.39
CA GLY A 84 5.72 -6.44 -16.72
C GLY A 84 6.03 -6.53 -18.22
N SER A 85 4.96 -6.62 -19.03
CA SER A 85 5.08 -6.80 -20.48
C SER A 85 5.73 -5.60 -21.17
N ILE A 86 5.41 -4.37 -20.76
CA ILE A 86 6.00 -3.15 -21.32
C ILE A 86 7.51 -3.12 -21.08
N VAL A 87 7.97 -3.43 -19.86
CA VAL A 87 9.41 -3.43 -19.56
C VAL A 87 10.14 -4.52 -20.34
N CYS A 88 9.52 -5.69 -20.51
CA CYS A 88 10.04 -6.75 -21.38
C CYS A 88 10.15 -6.28 -22.85
N LEU A 89 9.12 -5.63 -23.39
CA LEU A 89 9.16 -5.11 -24.77
C LEU A 89 10.20 -4.01 -24.95
N ILE A 90 10.32 -3.08 -24.00
CA ILE A 90 11.32 -2.00 -24.04
C ILE A 90 12.74 -2.56 -24.02
N THR A 91 13.01 -3.58 -23.18
CA THR A 91 14.33 -4.21 -23.09
C THR A 91 14.68 -4.98 -24.36
N ILE A 92 13.74 -5.70 -24.97
CA ILE A 92 13.93 -6.35 -26.28
C ILE A 92 14.24 -5.30 -27.37
N LEU A 93 13.45 -4.22 -27.41
CA LEU A 93 13.62 -3.15 -28.39
C LEU A 93 14.96 -2.43 -28.21
N TRP A 94 15.41 -2.25 -26.96
CA TRP A 94 16.73 -1.70 -26.64
C TRP A 94 17.86 -2.60 -27.16
N VAL A 95 17.79 -3.91 -26.92
CA VAL A 95 18.81 -4.85 -27.40
C VAL A 95 18.86 -4.87 -28.93
N TRP A 96 17.70 -4.81 -29.59
CA TRP A 96 17.59 -4.80 -31.05
C TRP A 96 18.20 -3.55 -31.68
N ILE A 97 17.94 -2.36 -31.10
CA ILE A 97 18.50 -1.09 -31.58
C ILE A 97 19.99 -0.95 -31.22
N GLY A 98 20.36 -1.38 -30.01
CA GLY A 98 21.71 -1.21 -29.46
C GLY A 98 22.76 -2.14 -30.05
N ARG A 99 22.38 -3.14 -30.86
CA ARG A 99 23.26 -4.17 -31.43
C ARG A 99 24.26 -4.72 -30.40
N VAL A 100 23.76 -5.04 -29.22
CA VAL A 100 24.60 -5.53 -28.12
C VAL A 100 25.06 -6.95 -28.44
N ASP A 101 26.36 -7.21 -28.36
CA ASP A 101 26.98 -8.50 -28.71
C ASP A 101 26.48 -9.67 -27.83
N SER A 102 25.89 -9.39 -26.67
CA SER A 102 25.35 -10.38 -25.74
C SER A 102 23.99 -9.95 -25.18
N PHE A 103 23.00 -10.87 -25.26
CA PHE A 103 21.65 -10.61 -24.76
C PHE A 103 21.62 -10.75 -23.23
N PRO A 104 21.30 -9.69 -22.47
CA PRO A 104 21.39 -9.74 -21.01
C PRO A 104 20.10 -10.31 -20.40
N LEU A 105 19.85 -11.61 -20.66
CA LEU A 105 18.63 -12.35 -20.27
C LEU A 105 18.29 -12.18 -18.79
N LEU A 106 19.30 -12.27 -17.92
CA LEU A 106 19.11 -12.19 -16.48
C LEU A 106 18.62 -10.80 -16.04
N SER A 107 19.19 -9.73 -16.62
CA SER A 107 18.75 -8.36 -16.33
C SER A 107 17.33 -8.09 -16.84
N MET A 108 16.98 -8.65 -18.01
CA MET A 108 15.63 -8.55 -18.57
C MET A 108 14.60 -9.22 -17.66
N CYS A 109 14.89 -10.45 -17.23
CA CYS A 109 14.02 -11.20 -16.32
C CYS A 109 13.84 -10.45 -14.99
N LEU A 110 14.93 -9.93 -14.40
CA LEU A 110 14.86 -9.17 -13.15
C LEU A 110 14.07 -7.85 -13.31
N ALA A 111 14.32 -7.10 -14.39
CA ALA A 111 13.62 -5.84 -14.65
C ALA A 111 12.12 -6.06 -14.89
N SER A 112 11.77 -7.06 -15.70
CA SER A 112 10.38 -7.44 -15.97
C SER A 112 9.69 -7.92 -14.69
N ALA A 113 10.31 -8.82 -13.93
CA ALA A 113 9.76 -9.31 -12.66
C ALA A 113 9.58 -8.19 -11.63
N GLY A 114 10.57 -7.28 -11.51
CA GLY A 114 10.47 -6.11 -10.65
C GLY A 114 9.30 -5.20 -11.05
N SER A 115 9.14 -4.94 -12.35
CA SER A 115 8.06 -4.11 -12.87
C SER A 115 6.67 -4.73 -12.75
N PHE A 116 6.56 -6.06 -12.81
CA PHE A 116 5.33 -6.79 -12.53
C PHE A 116 4.91 -6.63 -11.06
N LEU A 117 5.87 -6.62 -10.12
CA LEU A 117 5.61 -6.47 -8.70
C LEU A 117 5.34 -5.01 -8.28
N LEU A 118 5.76 -4.01 -9.07
CA LEU A 118 5.61 -2.60 -8.73
C LEU A 118 4.16 -2.18 -8.39
N PRO A 119 3.14 -2.50 -9.20
CA PRO A 119 1.76 -2.13 -8.85
C PRO A 119 1.27 -2.77 -7.55
N TYR A 120 1.69 -4.00 -7.26
CA TYR A 120 1.37 -4.67 -5.99
C TYR A 120 1.96 -3.91 -4.80
N PHE A 121 3.26 -3.60 -4.87
CA PHE A 121 3.94 -2.86 -3.81
C PHE A 121 3.38 -1.44 -3.66
N GLY A 122 3.07 -0.77 -4.78
CA GLY A 122 2.41 0.54 -4.78
C GLY A 122 1.06 0.51 -4.06
N LEU A 123 0.20 -0.46 -4.38
CA LEU A 123 -1.08 -0.65 -3.71
C LEU A 123 -0.90 -0.94 -2.22
N ARG A 124 0.06 -1.79 -1.85
CA ARG A 124 0.36 -2.13 -0.46
C ARG A 124 0.84 -0.92 0.35
N LEU A 125 1.72 -0.10 -0.23
CA LEU A 125 2.19 1.15 0.37
C LEU A 125 1.03 2.15 0.55
N TRP A 126 0.17 2.25 -0.46
CA TRP A 126 -1.03 3.09 -0.38
C TRP A 126 -1.98 2.64 0.72
N ALA A 127 -2.27 1.34 0.80
CA ALA A 127 -3.09 0.74 1.85
C ALA A 127 -2.50 1.03 3.24
N GLY A 128 -1.19 0.81 3.42
CA GLY A 128 -0.51 1.11 4.68
C GLY A 128 -0.56 2.59 5.08
N ARG A 129 -0.40 3.50 4.11
CA ARG A 129 -0.51 4.95 4.36
C ARG A 129 -1.94 5.35 4.72
N ARG A 130 -2.95 4.83 4.00
CA ARG A 130 -4.37 5.09 4.30
C ARG A 130 -4.74 4.57 5.69
N GLU A 131 -4.34 3.34 6.01
CA GLU A 131 -4.54 2.73 7.32
C GLU A 131 -3.93 3.58 8.45
N GLU A 132 -2.70 4.08 8.28
CA GLU A 132 -2.03 4.92 9.28
C GLU A 132 -2.75 6.27 9.50
N ILE A 133 -3.18 6.91 8.41
CA ILE A 133 -3.94 8.16 8.49
C ILE A 133 -5.28 7.92 9.20
N LEU A 134 -6.02 6.90 8.79
CA LEU A 134 -7.32 6.56 9.37
C LEU A 134 -7.19 6.14 10.83
N SER A 135 -6.20 5.33 11.18
CA SER A 135 -5.95 4.93 12.57
C SER A 135 -5.69 6.14 13.48
N THR A 136 -4.89 7.10 13.01
CA THR A 136 -4.63 8.34 13.76
C THR A 136 -5.90 9.20 13.89
N ASP A 137 -6.69 9.30 12.82
CA ASP A 137 -7.96 10.02 12.85
C ASP A 137 -8.98 9.35 13.77
N ILE A 138 -9.05 8.01 13.78
CA ILE A 138 -9.94 7.21 14.63
C ILE A 138 -9.59 7.42 16.11
N ALA A 139 -8.31 7.38 16.48
CA ALA A 139 -7.90 7.64 17.86
C ALA A 139 -8.31 9.05 18.33
N ARG A 140 -8.05 10.09 17.51
CA ARG A 140 -8.48 11.46 17.83
C ARG A 140 -10.00 11.60 17.89
N PHE A 141 -10.69 10.92 16.98
CA PHE A 141 -12.14 10.90 16.93
C PHE A 141 -12.69 10.32 18.23
N ILE A 142 -12.19 9.16 18.66
CA ILE A 142 -12.61 8.49 19.89
C ILE A 142 -12.43 9.42 21.06
N ASN A 143 -11.23 9.96 21.29
CA ASN A 143 -10.98 10.80 22.46
C ASN A 143 -11.94 12.00 22.52
N ARG A 144 -12.19 12.64 21.37
CA ARG A 144 -13.13 13.76 21.30
C ARG A 144 -14.59 13.34 21.42
N TYR A 145 -14.93 12.18 20.87
CA TYR A 145 -16.28 11.63 20.91
C TYR A 145 -16.68 11.26 22.33
N VAL A 146 -15.76 10.62 23.08
CA VAL A 146 -15.91 10.32 24.51
C VAL A 146 -16.17 11.60 25.30
N THR A 147 -15.31 12.61 25.17
CA THR A 147 -15.50 13.89 25.87
C THR A 147 -16.83 14.55 25.53
N LEU A 148 -17.33 14.42 24.30
CA LEU A 148 -18.63 14.99 23.91
C LEU A 148 -19.80 14.22 24.53
N LEU A 149 -19.72 12.90 24.60
CA LEU A 149 -20.73 12.08 25.24
C LEU A 149 -20.79 12.29 26.75
N GLU A 150 -19.63 12.46 27.41
CA GLU A 150 -19.56 12.83 28.83
C GLU A 150 -20.24 14.17 29.12
N ASN A 151 -20.22 15.10 28.15
CA ASN A 151 -20.95 16.37 28.21
C ASN A 151 -22.41 16.26 27.74
N GLN A 152 -22.99 15.05 27.72
CA GLN A 152 -24.38 14.77 27.34
C GLN A 152 -24.77 15.26 25.93
N VAL A 153 -23.81 15.36 25.02
CA VAL A 153 -24.11 15.71 23.62
C VAL A 153 -24.74 14.51 22.91
N PRO A 154 -25.87 14.67 22.18
CA PRO A 154 -26.52 13.56 21.49
C PRO A 154 -25.58 12.83 20.53
N VAL A 155 -25.65 11.49 20.51
CA VAL A 155 -24.77 10.55 19.78
C VAL A 155 -24.39 11.02 18.38
N TYR A 156 -25.38 11.26 17.50
CA TYR A 156 -25.11 11.70 16.13
C TYR A 156 -24.38 13.04 16.07
N SER A 157 -24.78 13.99 16.92
CA SER A 157 -24.17 15.32 16.96
C SER A 157 -22.75 15.28 17.54
N ALA A 158 -22.50 14.41 18.52
CA ALA A 158 -21.19 14.13 19.07
C ALA A 158 -20.27 13.52 18.01
N MET A 159 -20.77 12.56 17.22
CA MET A 159 -20.05 11.95 16.10
C MET A 159 -19.64 13.01 15.07
N MET A 160 -20.57 13.85 14.61
CA MET A 160 -20.25 14.90 13.63
C MET A 160 -19.23 15.91 14.17
N LYS A 161 -19.36 16.32 15.44
CA LYS A 161 -18.41 17.23 16.10
C LYS A 161 -17.03 16.60 16.31
N ALA A 162 -16.97 15.31 16.66
CA ALA A 162 -15.74 14.55 16.81
C ALA A 162 -15.03 14.30 15.46
N GLY A 163 -15.80 14.18 14.38
CA GLY A 163 -15.31 14.00 13.01
C GLY A 163 -14.70 15.23 12.37
N ARG A 164 -15.21 16.44 12.65
CA ARG A 164 -14.73 17.71 12.06
C ARG A 164 -13.20 17.89 12.01
N PRO A 165 -12.43 17.66 13.09
CA PRO A 165 -10.97 17.84 13.08
C PRO A 165 -10.20 16.76 12.32
N THR A 166 -10.85 15.67 11.91
CA THR A 166 -10.18 14.54 11.25
C THR A 166 -9.87 14.87 9.79
N ARG A 167 -8.78 14.29 9.27
CA ARG A 167 -8.36 14.55 7.88
C ARG A 167 -9.23 13.81 6.89
N LYS A 168 -9.33 12.49 7.06
CA LYS A 168 -10.01 11.57 6.14
C LYS A 168 -11.22 10.91 6.74
N LEU A 169 -11.26 10.68 8.05
CA LEU A 169 -12.40 9.99 8.68
C LEU A 169 -13.74 10.71 8.44
N LYS A 170 -13.77 12.04 8.46
CA LYS A 170 -14.96 12.87 8.19
C LYS A 170 -15.64 12.60 6.84
N GLU A 171 -14.90 12.13 5.83
CA GLU A 171 -15.44 11.84 4.49
C GLU A 171 -16.30 10.56 4.49
N TYR A 172 -16.14 9.71 5.50
CA TYR A 172 -16.81 8.42 5.61
C TYR A 172 -17.98 8.41 6.60
N LEU A 173 -18.14 9.47 7.39
CA LEU A 173 -19.22 9.54 8.39
C LEU A 173 -20.59 9.44 7.72
N PRO A 174 -21.54 8.70 8.33
CA PRO A 174 -22.88 8.58 7.79
C PRO A 174 -23.58 9.93 7.80
N THR A 175 -24.39 10.15 6.77
CA THR A 175 -25.22 11.36 6.66
C THR A 175 -26.41 11.28 7.60
N LEU A 176 -27.03 12.43 7.92
CA LEU A 176 -28.19 12.49 8.81
C LEU A 176 -29.37 11.68 8.26
N SER A 177 -29.54 11.67 6.93
CA SER A 177 -30.58 10.90 6.26
C SER A 177 -30.34 9.39 6.30
N GLU A 178 -29.08 8.94 6.22
CA GLU A 178 -28.72 7.54 6.42
C GLU A 178 -28.94 7.14 7.89
N TRP A 179 -28.49 7.98 8.83
CA TRP A 179 -28.62 7.74 10.26
C TRP A 179 -30.07 7.67 10.74
N ASN A 180 -30.94 8.57 10.26
CA ASN A 180 -32.34 8.60 10.67
C ASN A 180 -33.18 7.45 10.11
N LYS A 181 -32.74 6.78 9.04
CA LYS A 181 -33.42 5.62 8.47
C LYS A 181 -33.15 4.38 9.30
N ASP A 182 -31.88 4.04 9.44
CA ASP A 182 -31.41 2.92 10.24
C ASP A 182 -29.96 3.19 10.71
N PRO A 183 -29.77 3.53 11.99
CA PRO A 183 -28.44 3.76 12.56
C PRO A 183 -27.50 2.55 12.42
N ASP A 184 -28.04 1.33 12.52
CA ASP A 184 -27.26 0.11 12.46
C ASP A 184 -26.76 -0.16 11.03
N GLU A 185 -27.61 0.02 10.02
CA GLU A 185 -27.23 -0.08 8.62
C GLU A 185 -26.22 1.02 8.24
N ALA A 186 -26.40 2.24 8.76
CA ALA A 186 -25.48 3.35 8.55
C ALA A 186 -24.09 3.04 9.13
N LEU A 187 -24.03 2.46 10.34
CA LEU A 187 -22.80 2.03 10.99
C LEU A 187 -22.14 0.84 10.27
N GLU A 188 -22.90 -0.13 9.78
CA GLU A 188 -22.38 -1.23 8.95
C GLU A 188 -21.79 -0.71 7.62
N THR A 189 -22.48 0.23 6.99
CA THR A 189 -21.99 0.87 5.76
C THR A 189 -20.73 1.68 6.03
N PHE A 190 -20.67 2.39 7.16
CA PHE A 190 -19.48 3.10 7.62
C PHE A 190 -18.30 2.13 7.85
N LYS A 191 -18.52 1.01 8.54
CA LYS A 191 -17.53 -0.07 8.75
C LYS A 191 -16.96 -0.56 7.42
N ARG A 192 -17.84 -0.86 6.47
CA ARG A 192 -17.46 -1.34 5.12
C ARG A 192 -16.66 -0.31 4.35
N LYS A 193 -17.06 0.97 4.39
CA LYS A 193 -16.35 2.08 3.73
C LYS A 193 -14.96 2.32 4.33
N LEU A 194 -14.80 2.16 5.64
CA LEU A 194 -13.49 2.27 6.29
C LEU A 194 -12.55 1.15 5.85
N GLY A 195 -12.98 -0.12 5.89
CA GLY A 195 -12.19 -1.25 5.43
C GLY A 195 -10.87 -1.44 6.21
N VAL A 196 -10.79 -0.90 7.43
CA VAL A 196 -9.63 -0.97 8.32
C VAL A 196 -10.07 -1.64 9.63
N ASP A 197 -9.21 -2.48 10.18
CA ASP A 197 -9.51 -3.26 11.40
C ASP A 197 -9.87 -2.36 12.60
N ASP A 198 -9.24 -1.18 12.73
CA ASP A 198 -9.58 -0.19 13.77
C ASP A 198 -10.98 0.41 13.57
N GLY A 199 -11.46 0.48 12.33
CA GLY A 199 -12.82 0.92 12.02
C GLY A 199 -13.89 -0.05 12.53
N VAL A 200 -13.57 -1.35 12.58
CA VAL A 200 -14.45 -2.37 13.18
C VAL A 200 -14.59 -2.13 14.68
N ILE A 201 -13.48 -1.85 15.37
CA ILE A 201 -13.48 -1.53 16.81
C ILE A 201 -14.29 -0.26 17.07
N LEU A 202 -14.07 0.78 16.26
CA LEU A 202 -14.81 2.03 16.38
C LEU A 202 -16.32 1.81 16.25
N VAL A 203 -16.76 1.16 15.17
CA VAL A 203 -18.18 0.91 14.89
C VAL A 203 -18.82 0.04 15.98
N SER A 204 -18.12 -1.03 16.38
CA SER A 204 -18.57 -1.88 17.48
C SER A 204 -18.74 -1.07 18.76
N GLY A 205 -17.78 -0.19 19.07
CA GLY A 205 -17.86 0.70 20.22
C GLY A 205 -19.02 1.67 20.17
N MET A 206 -19.24 2.29 19.01
CA MET A 206 -20.35 3.22 18.80
C MET A 206 -21.71 2.56 19.01
N ARG A 207 -21.87 1.32 18.52
CA ARG A 207 -23.10 0.54 18.71
C ARG A 207 -23.34 0.18 20.17
N THR A 208 -22.28 -0.17 20.90
CA THR A 208 -22.39 -0.49 22.33
C THR A 208 -22.74 0.75 23.14
N ILE A 209 -22.18 1.93 22.82
CA ILE A 209 -22.47 3.19 23.53
C ILE A 209 -23.96 3.54 23.54
N GLU A 210 -24.65 3.30 22.42
CA GLU A 210 -26.08 3.60 22.30
C GLU A 210 -26.94 2.74 23.23
N GLN A 211 -26.43 1.58 23.65
CA GLN A 211 -27.13 0.62 24.50
C GLN A 211 -26.72 0.71 25.98
N LEU A 212 -25.71 1.50 26.33
CA LEU A 212 -25.14 1.57 27.68
C LEU A 212 -25.77 2.68 28.52
N SER A 213 -25.86 2.45 29.83
CA SER A 213 -26.20 3.49 30.80
C SER A 213 -25.03 4.46 31.00
N GLU A 214 -25.33 5.71 31.40
CA GLU A 214 -24.34 6.79 31.58
C GLU A 214 -23.17 6.38 32.50
N ALA A 215 -23.43 5.56 33.53
CA ALA A 215 -22.43 5.07 34.47
C ALA A 215 -21.46 4.03 33.86
N GLN A 216 -21.89 3.29 32.84
CA GLN A 216 -21.08 2.28 32.15
C GLN A 216 -20.36 2.84 30.91
N LEU A 217 -20.79 4.01 30.44
CA LEU A 217 -20.26 4.68 29.27
C LEU A 217 -18.80 5.07 29.47
N SER A 218 -18.45 5.76 30.57
CA SER A 218 -17.07 6.20 30.84
C SER A 218 -16.06 5.04 30.88
N VAL A 219 -16.41 3.93 31.56
CA VAL A 219 -15.55 2.75 31.66
C VAL A 219 -15.37 2.05 30.32
N THR A 220 -16.45 1.90 29.54
CA THR A 220 -16.38 1.28 28.21
C THR A 220 -15.59 2.15 27.23
N MET A 221 -15.73 3.46 27.35
CA MET A 221 -15.00 4.44 26.54
C MET A 221 -13.51 4.44 26.84
N GLN A 222 -13.12 4.38 28.12
CA GLN A 222 -11.72 4.27 28.50
C GLN A 222 -11.08 2.97 27.98
N ARG A 223 -11.81 1.85 28.00
CA ARG A 223 -11.34 0.58 27.42
C ARG A 223 -11.17 0.67 25.91
N LEU A 224 -12.06 1.39 25.24
CA LEU A 224 -12.02 1.56 23.79
C LEU A 224 -10.84 2.45 23.36
N GLU A 225 -10.61 3.56 24.05
CA GLU A 225 -9.42 4.40 23.89
C GLU A 225 -8.15 3.58 24.09
N TRP A 226 -8.07 2.84 25.20
CA TRP A 226 -6.90 2.01 25.50
C TRP A 226 -6.66 0.92 24.45
N ALA A 227 -7.70 0.26 23.95
CA ALA A 227 -7.59 -0.76 22.91
C ALA A 227 -7.04 -0.20 21.59
N VAL A 228 -7.49 1.00 21.19
CA VAL A 228 -7.04 1.67 19.96
C VAL A 228 -5.60 2.15 20.10
N ASP A 229 -5.25 2.75 21.24
CA ASP A 229 -3.88 3.19 21.51
C ASP A 229 -2.89 2.03 21.60
N HIS A 230 -3.28 0.92 22.23
CA HIS A 230 -2.44 -0.26 22.32
C HIS A 230 -2.13 -0.84 20.92
N ARG A 231 -3.13 -0.92 20.03
CA ARG A 231 -2.93 -1.34 18.63
C ARG A 231 -2.01 -0.40 17.87
N ARG A 232 -2.18 0.91 18.06
CA ARG A 232 -1.31 1.91 17.43
C ARG A 232 0.14 1.74 17.89
N MET A 233 0.36 1.57 19.19
CA MET A 233 1.69 1.33 19.75
C MET A 233 2.29 0.01 19.24
N PHE A 234 1.49 -1.05 19.13
CA PHE A 234 1.94 -2.31 18.54
C PHE A 234 2.38 -2.14 17.08
N ARG A 235 1.64 -1.38 16.26
CA ARG A 235 2.04 -1.07 14.88
C ARG A 235 3.34 -0.26 14.83
N HIS A 236 3.51 0.73 15.70
CA HIS A 236 4.77 1.47 15.80
C HIS A 236 5.94 0.56 16.16
N ARG A 237 5.79 -0.32 17.15
CA ARG A 237 6.82 -1.31 17.51
C ARG A 237 7.14 -2.25 16.35
N LYS A 238 6.13 -2.71 15.60
CA LYS A 238 6.34 -3.56 14.42
C LYS A 238 7.11 -2.83 13.32
N LYS A 239 6.81 -1.55 13.08
CA LYS A 239 7.57 -0.72 12.13
C LYS A 239 9.03 -0.59 12.56
N ILE A 240 9.28 -0.27 13.83
CA ILE A 240 10.65 -0.17 14.39
C ILE A 240 11.40 -1.50 14.22
N LYS A 241 10.78 -2.63 14.56
CA LYS A 241 11.39 -3.95 14.38
C LYS A 241 11.67 -4.27 12.91
N SER A 242 10.75 -3.93 12.00
CA SER A 242 10.96 -4.14 10.56
C SER A 242 12.07 -3.25 10.00
N LEU A 243 12.24 -2.05 10.54
CA LEU A 243 13.35 -1.16 10.19
C LEU A 243 14.70 -1.76 10.60
N GLY A 244 14.75 -2.37 11.79
CA GLY A 244 15.92 -3.12 12.26
C GLY A 244 16.29 -4.30 11.35
N ILE A 245 15.29 -5.05 10.87
CA ILE A 245 15.52 -6.12 9.89
C ILE A 245 16.07 -5.56 8.57
N GLY A 246 15.52 -4.44 8.09
CA GLY A 246 16.01 -3.76 6.88
C GLY A 246 17.47 -3.33 7.01
N TYR A 247 17.86 -2.78 8.18
CA TYR A 247 19.24 -2.42 8.48
C TYR A 247 20.16 -3.65 8.44
N SER A 248 19.76 -4.75 9.06
CA SER A 248 20.51 -6.01 9.04
C SER A 248 20.74 -6.54 7.61
N ILE A 249 19.76 -6.43 6.72
CA ILE A 249 19.88 -6.89 5.33
C ILE A 249 20.93 -6.08 4.53
N ILE A 250 21.12 -4.80 4.84
CA ILE A 250 22.11 -3.95 4.16
C ILE A 250 23.49 -4.11 4.80
N VAL A 251 23.53 -4.10 6.13
CA VAL A 251 24.79 -4.07 6.88
C VAL A 251 25.47 -5.43 6.92
N TYR A 252 24.74 -6.52 7.10
CA TYR A 252 25.38 -7.83 7.21
C TYR A 252 26.11 -8.26 5.93
N PRO A 253 25.55 -8.15 4.71
CA PRO A 253 26.29 -8.48 3.50
C PRO A 253 27.53 -7.61 3.31
N ALA A 254 27.43 -6.31 3.57
CA ALA A 254 28.60 -5.41 3.51
C ALA A 254 29.67 -5.81 4.52
N PHE A 255 29.26 -6.17 5.75
CA PHE A 255 30.14 -6.66 6.80
C PHE A 255 30.80 -8.00 6.42
N TYR A 256 30.03 -8.97 5.90
CA TYR A 256 30.55 -10.25 5.43
C TYR A 256 31.53 -10.09 4.27
N MET A 257 31.25 -9.18 3.32
CA MET A 257 32.18 -8.86 2.24
C MET A 257 33.48 -8.26 2.78
N GLY A 258 33.40 -7.33 3.74
CA GLY A 258 34.59 -6.79 4.41
C GLY A 258 35.40 -7.87 5.14
N LEU A 259 34.72 -8.79 5.82
CA LEU A 259 35.35 -9.88 6.55
C LEU A 259 36.02 -10.89 5.60
N LEU A 260 35.38 -11.23 4.48
CA LEU A 260 35.97 -12.05 3.42
C LEU A 260 37.24 -11.41 2.84
N VAL A 261 37.20 -10.10 2.55
CA VAL A 261 38.37 -9.36 2.05
C VAL A 261 39.50 -9.34 3.08
N ALA A 262 39.18 -9.16 4.36
CA ALA A 262 40.17 -9.16 5.45
C ALA A 262 40.78 -10.55 5.70
N MET A 263 40.01 -11.63 5.51
CA MET A 263 40.49 -13.01 5.65
C MET A 263 41.25 -13.51 4.43
N PHE A 264 41.09 -12.88 3.26
CA PHE A 264 41.70 -13.32 2.01
C PHE A 264 43.25 -13.42 2.06
N PRO A 265 43.99 -12.45 2.65
CA PRO A 265 45.45 -12.56 2.79
C PRO A 265 45.88 -13.73 3.68
N TRP A 266 45.15 -13.98 4.77
CA TRP A 266 45.42 -15.09 5.69
C TRP A 266 45.16 -16.44 5.04
N TYR A 267 44.08 -16.55 4.26
CA TYR A 267 43.80 -17.74 3.46
C TYR A 267 44.93 -18.01 2.47
N LYS A 268 45.37 -16.98 1.73
CA LYS A 268 46.48 -17.10 0.78
C LYS A 268 47.79 -17.54 1.45
N LEU A 269 48.10 -16.95 2.62
CA LEU A 269 49.30 -17.27 3.39
C LEU A 269 49.25 -18.71 3.93
N LEU A 270 48.10 -19.14 4.44
CA LEU A 270 47.89 -20.53 4.87
C LEU A 270 48.04 -21.51 3.72
N THR A 271 47.48 -21.20 2.54
CA THR A 271 47.62 -22.08 1.37
C THR A 271 49.08 -22.16 0.90
N GLU A 272 49.83 -21.06 0.89
CA GLU A 272 51.25 -21.07 0.54
C GLU A 272 52.09 -21.88 1.53
N ILE A 273 51.82 -21.78 2.84
CA ILE A 273 52.50 -22.60 3.84
C ILE A 273 52.15 -24.08 3.66
N LEU A 274 50.87 -24.39 3.46
CA LEU A 274 50.41 -25.78 3.32
C LEU A 274 51.05 -26.46 2.09
N ASP A 275 51.09 -25.75 0.96
CA ASP A 275 51.73 -26.24 -0.27
C ASP A 275 53.21 -26.56 -0.04
N LYS A 276 53.91 -25.68 0.69
CA LYS A 276 55.34 -25.81 0.98
C LYS A 276 55.68 -26.96 1.94
N TYR A 277 54.71 -27.46 2.71
CA TYR A 277 54.89 -28.58 3.65
C TYR A 277 54.34 -29.91 3.12
N LEU A 278 53.53 -29.90 2.06
CA LEU A 278 52.96 -31.11 1.42
C LEU A 278 53.77 -31.60 0.21
N THR A 279 54.68 -30.78 -0.34
CA THR A 279 55.76 -31.19 -1.26
C THR A 279 57.06 -31.42 -0.52
#